data_AF-A0A964THX1-F1
#
_entry.id   AF-A0A964THX1-F1
#
_cell.length_a   1.000
_cell.length_b   1.000
_cell.length_c   1.000
_cell.angle_alpha   90.00
_cell.angle_beta   90.00
_cell.angle_gamma   90.00
#
_symmetry.space_group_name_H-M   'P 1'
#
loop_
_entity.id
_entity.type
_entity.pdbx_description
1 polymer ?
#
loop_
_entity_poly.entity_id
_entity_poly.type
_entity_poly.pdbx_seq_one_letter_code
_entity_poly.pdbx_strand_id
1 'polypeptide(L)'
;MGLGNIGPMGLLLIAIVVLVLFGRGKIASMMGEVGKGITAFRKGMDDGRREIEDANAQVARDVTPPEAAPTVNPVPPAAVQPAPERERV
;
A
#
# COMPACT_ATOMS: atom_id res chain seq x y z
N MET A 1 34.67 10.27 -25.61
CA MET A 1 34.32 11.04 -24.40
C MET A 1 32.82 10.88 -24.15
N GLY A 2 32.45 9.81 -23.43
CA GLY A 2 31.05 9.41 -23.28
C GLY A 2 30.31 10.22 -22.20
N LEU A 3 28.99 10.31 -22.37
CA LEU A 3 28.00 11.00 -21.53
C LEU A 3 27.99 10.61 -20.03
N GLY A 4 28.81 9.64 -19.60
CA GLY A 4 28.92 9.20 -18.20
C GLY A 4 29.65 10.17 -17.26
N ASN A 5 30.38 11.15 -17.79
CA ASN A 5 30.99 12.22 -16.99
C ASN A 5 30.09 13.46 -16.79
N ILE A 6 28.89 13.47 -17.39
CA ILE A 6 27.78 14.38 -16.99
C ILE A 6 27.06 13.76 -15.77
N GLY A 7 27.83 13.09 -14.90
CA GLY A 7 27.35 12.54 -13.65
C GLY A 7 27.13 13.64 -12.61
N PRO A 8 27.16 13.33 -11.31
CA PRO A 8 26.86 14.27 -10.22
C PRO A 8 27.61 15.61 -10.30
N MET A 9 28.77 15.67 -10.98
CA MET A 9 29.50 16.90 -11.26
C MET A 9 28.72 17.93 -12.10
N GLY A 10 27.92 17.49 -13.09
CA GLY A 10 27.09 18.38 -13.90
C GLY A 10 25.93 18.98 -13.11
N LEU A 11 25.26 18.15 -12.28
CA LEU A 11 24.21 18.61 -11.37
C LEU A 11 24.74 19.57 -10.31
N LEU A 12 25.97 19.35 -9.80
CA LEU A 12 26.62 20.25 -8.86
C LEU A 12 26.86 21.64 -9.46
N LEU A 13 27.31 21.71 -10.72
CA LEU A 13 27.50 22.97 -11.42
C LEU A 13 26.17 23.73 -11.55
N ILE A 14 25.11 23.04 -11.98
CA ILE A 14 23.77 23.64 -12.10
C ILE A 14 23.26 24.12 -10.74
N ALA A 15 23.46 23.34 -9.67
CA ALA A 15 23.08 23.71 -8.32
C ALA A 15 23.81 24.99 -7.85
N ILE A 16 25.10 25.14 -8.15
CA ILE A 16 25.87 26.35 -7.82
C ILE A 16 25.34 27.55 -8.61
N VAL A 17 25.09 27.40 -9.92
CA VAL A 17 24.52 28.48 -10.75
C VAL A 17 23.18 28.94 -10.19
N VAL A 18 22.27 28.02 -9.89
CA VAL A 18 20.97 28.34 -9.27
C VAL A 18 21.15 29.01 -7.90
N LEU A 19 22.08 28.54 -7.08
CA LEU A 19 22.38 29.15 -5.78
C LEU A 19 22.89 30.59 -5.90
N VAL A 20 23.66 30.92 -6.95
CA VAL A 20 24.15 32.28 -7.20
C VAL A 20 23.03 33.18 -7.74
N LEU A 21 22.20 32.71 -8.67
CA LEU A 21 21.10 33.50 -9.23
C LEU A 21 20.03 33.84 -8.19
N PHE A 22 19.65 32.85 -7.38
CA PHE A 22 18.56 33.02 -6.40
C PHE A 22 19.07 33.42 -5.02
N GLY A 23 20.34 33.13 -4.70
CA GLY A 23 20.94 33.37 -3.40
C GLY A 23 20.53 32.35 -2.34
N ARG A 24 21.45 32.05 -1.40
CA ARG A 24 21.21 31.12 -0.28
C ARG A 24 20.00 31.47 0.59
N GLY A 25 19.70 32.76 0.75
CA GLY A 25 18.61 33.24 1.61
C GLY A 25 17.21 32.94 1.07
N LYS A 26 16.98 33.19 -0.23
CA LYS A 26 15.68 32.94 -0.89
C LYS A 26 15.38 31.45 -0.97
N ILE A 27 16.37 30.63 -1.36
CA ILE A 27 16.21 29.17 -1.45
C ILE A 27 15.93 28.57 -0.07
N ALA A 28 16.67 28.96 0.97
CA ALA A 28 16.46 28.43 2.32
C ALA A 28 15.07 28.80 2.89
N SER A 29 14.61 30.03 2.66
CA SER A 29 13.26 30.45 3.08
C SER A 29 12.18 29.64 2.37
N MET A 30 12.28 29.44 1.05
CA MET A 30 11.31 28.67 0.28
C MET A 30 11.35 27.17 0.60
N MET A 31 12.54 26.58 0.77
CA MET A 31 12.66 25.20 1.22
C MET A 31 12.12 24.98 2.63
N GLY A 32 12.19 25.99 3.51
CA GLY A 32 11.57 25.94 4.82
C GLY A 32 10.04 25.88 4.75
N GLU A 33 9.41 26.67 3.89
CA GLU A 33 7.95 26.67 3.68
C GLU A 33 7.48 25.39 2.98
N VAL A 34 8.18 24.96 1.93
CA VAL A 34 7.91 23.70 1.22
C VAL A 34 8.12 22.50 2.14
N GLY A 35 9.17 22.50 2.96
CA GLY A 35 9.47 21.44 3.92
C GLY A 35 8.34 21.26 4.94
N LYS A 36 7.80 22.35 5.49
CA LYS A 36 6.63 22.30 6.38
C LYS A 36 5.40 21.68 5.69
N GLY A 37 5.15 22.03 4.43
CA GLY A 37 4.07 21.45 3.64
C GLY A 37 4.23 19.94 3.42
N ILE A 38 5.43 19.49 3.05
CA ILE A 38 5.75 18.06 2.87
C ILE A 38 5.62 17.31 4.19
N THR A 39 6.10 17.88 5.31
CA THR A 39 5.98 17.26 6.64
C THR A 39 4.53 17.12 7.08
N ALA A 40 3.70 18.17 6.89
CA ALA A 40 2.28 18.12 7.21
C ALA A 40 1.54 17.09 6.34
N PHE A 41 1.89 17.01 5.05
CA PHE A 41 1.32 16.00 4.14
C PHE A 41 1.70 14.58 4.55
N ARG A 42 2.97 14.33 4.86
CA ARG A 42 3.42 13.01 5.38
C ARG A 42 2.70 12.63 6.65
N LYS A 43 2.63 13.55 7.61
CA LYS A 43 1.92 13.32 8.87
C LYS A 43 0.43 13.01 8.64
N GLY A 44 -0.24 13.77 7.77
CA GLY A 44 -1.64 13.51 7.41
C GLY A 44 -1.85 12.14 6.74
N MET A 45 -0.92 11.69 5.90
CA MET A 45 -0.98 10.35 5.30
C MET A 45 -0.78 9.24 6.34
N ASP A 46 0.18 9.40 7.26
CA ASP A 46 0.44 8.42 8.31
C ASP A 46 -0.72 8.34 9.32
N ASP A 47 -1.27 9.49 9.71
CA ASP A 47 -2.44 9.56 10.60
C ASP A 47 -3.68 8.94 9.93
N GLY A 48 -3.94 9.24 8.66
CA GLY A 48 -5.05 8.63 7.91
C GLY A 48 -4.89 7.12 7.72
N ARG A 49 -3.65 6.63 7.55
CA ARG A 49 -3.39 5.18 7.48
C ARG A 49 -3.67 4.49 8.81
N ARG A 50 -3.28 5.11 9.92
CA ARG A 50 -3.55 4.60 11.28
C ARG A 50 -5.04 4.57 11.58
N GLU A 51 -5.78 5.62 11.20
CA GLU A 51 -7.22 5.69 11.41
C GLU A 51 -7.97 4.60 10.64
N ILE A 52 -7.54 4.26 9.42
CA ILE A 52 -8.11 3.14 8.66
C ILE A 52 -7.76 1.78 9.28
N GLU A 53 -6.55 1.63 9.83
CA GLU A 53 -6.11 0.40 10.49
C GLU A 53 -6.83 0.18 11.83
N ASP A 54 -7.01 1.23 12.64
CA ASP A 54 -7.76 1.21 13.89
C ASP A 54 -9.27 1.03 13.66
N ALA A 55 -9.84 1.64 12.62
CA ALA A 55 -11.23 1.42 12.23
C ALA A 55 -11.48 -0.04 11.79
N ASN A 56 -10.55 -0.62 11.04
CA ASN A 56 -10.63 -2.03 10.64
C ASN A 56 -10.47 -2.97 11.84
N ALA A 57 -9.58 -2.65 12.78
CA ALA A 57 -9.41 -3.41 14.02
C ALA A 57 -10.64 -3.35 14.94
N GLN A 58 -11.39 -2.24 14.95
CA GLN A 58 -12.67 -2.14 15.68
C GLN A 58 -13.79 -2.92 14.99
N VAL A 59 -13.91 -2.84 13.67
CA VAL A 59 -14.91 -3.62 12.90
C VAL A 59 -14.65 -5.14 13.02
N ALA A 60 -13.40 -5.58 13.03
CA ALA A 60 -13.05 -6.99 13.21
C ALA A 60 -13.34 -7.52 14.63
N ARG A 61 -13.45 -6.65 15.64
CA ARG A 61 -13.78 -7.04 17.03
C ARG A 61 -15.28 -7.14 17.30
N ASP A 62 -16.12 -6.52 16.47
CA ASP A 62 -17.58 -6.54 16.60
C ASP A 62 -18.25 -7.79 16.00
N VAL A 63 -17.47 -8.69 15.37
CA VAL A 63 -17.95 -9.91 14.69
C VAL A 63 -17.56 -11.21 15.37
N THR A 64 -17.52 -11.26 16.71
CA THR A 64 -17.45 -12.54 17.44
C THR A 64 -18.85 -12.92 17.94
N PRO A 65 -19.61 -13.79 17.23
CA PRO A 65 -20.84 -14.35 17.77
C PRO A 65 -20.55 -15.18 19.03
N PRO A 66 -21.41 -15.13 20.06
CA PRO A 66 -21.37 -16.10 21.14
C PRO A 66 -21.74 -17.48 20.58
N GLU A 67 -21.03 -18.48 21.10
CA GLU A 67 -21.20 -19.92 20.91
C GLU A 67 -22.64 -20.39 20.65
N ALA A 68 -22.86 -21.09 19.53
CA ALA A 68 -23.89 -22.13 19.40
C ALA A 68 -23.59 -23.02 18.17
N ALA A 69 -23.10 -24.24 18.43
CA ALA A 69 -23.08 -25.29 17.42
C ALA A 69 -24.52 -25.68 17.02
N PRO A 70 -24.76 -25.96 15.74
CA PRO A 70 -25.49 -27.19 15.43
C PRO A 70 -24.76 -28.00 14.37
N THR A 71 -24.44 -29.23 14.77
CA THR A 71 -24.08 -30.35 13.90
C THR A 71 -25.05 -30.45 12.73
N VAL A 72 -24.59 -30.16 11.51
CA VAL A 72 -25.24 -30.65 10.29
C VAL A 72 -24.31 -31.69 9.67
N ASN A 73 -24.58 -32.95 9.96
CA ASN A 73 -23.97 -34.09 9.28
C ASN A 73 -24.45 -34.10 7.82
N PRO A 74 -23.56 -33.99 6.80
CA PRO A 74 -23.93 -34.41 5.47
C PRO A 74 -24.06 -35.93 5.45
N VAL A 75 -25.27 -36.43 5.16
CA VAL A 75 -25.52 -37.84 4.86
C VAL A 75 -24.58 -38.26 3.72
N PRO A 76 -23.73 -39.29 3.90
CA PRO A 76 -22.86 -39.79 2.85
C PRO A 76 -23.71 -40.20 1.64
N PRO A 77 -23.31 -39.89 0.41
CA PRO A 77 -23.91 -40.50 -0.77
C PRO A 77 -23.61 -42.01 -0.70
N ALA A 78 -24.59 -42.75 -0.18
CA ALA A 78 -24.60 -44.19 -0.20
C ALA A 78 -24.34 -44.65 -1.63
N ALA A 79 -23.38 -45.56 -1.75
CA ALA A 79 -23.03 -46.27 -2.95
C ALA A 79 -24.28 -46.69 -3.75
N VAL A 80 -24.47 -46.07 -4.92
CA VAL A 80 -25.22 -46.68 -6.02
C VAL A 80 -24.18 -47.28 -6.97
N GLN A 81 -23.62 -48.42 -6.54
CA GLN A 81 -23.09 -49.42 -7.47
C GLN A 81 -24.26 -50.32 -7.91
N PRO A 82 -24.10 -51.18 -8.93
CA PRO A 82 -23.93 -50.94 -10.37
C PRO A 82 -25.20 -51.41 -11.14
N ALA A 83 -25.36 -51.05 -12.42
CA ALA A 83 -26.36 -51.71 -13.28
C ALA A 83 -25.78 -52.04 -14.67
N PRO A 84 -26.05 -53.25 -15.21
CA PRO A 84 -25.28 -53.88 -16.26
C PRO A 84 -25.72 -53.48 -17.67
N GLU A 85 -24.73 -53.40 -18.57
CA GLU A 85 -24.74 -53.81 -19.98
C GLU A 85 -26.10 -53.87 -20.74
N ARG A 86 -26.29 -52.95 -21.69
CA ARG A 86 -27.09 -53.12 -22.94
C ARG A 86 -26.46 -52.25 -24.02
N GLU A 87 -25.71 -52.84 -24.96
CA GLU A 87 -26.17 -53.29 -26.28
C GLU A 87 -26.48 -52.12 -27.27
N ARG A 88 -25.83 -52.18 -28.45
CA ARG A 88 -25.90 -51.30 -29.66
C ARG A 88 -24.96 -50.09 -29.63
N VAL A 89 -24.06 -49.82 -30.59
CA VAL A 89 -23.91 -50.19 -32.03
C VAL A 89 -22.42 -50.22 -32.36
#